data_AF-A0A956M4G8-F1
#
_entry.id   AF-A0A956M4G8-F1
#
_cell.length_a   1.000
_cell.length_b   1.000
_cell.length_c   1.000
_cell.angle_alpha   90.00
_cell.angle_beta   90.00
_cell.angle_gamma   90.00
#
_symmetry.space_group_name_H-M   'P 1'
#
loop_
_entity.id
_entity.type
_entity.pdbx_description
1 polymer ?
#
loop_
_entity_poly.entity_id
_entity_poly.type
_entity_poly.pdbx_seq_one_letter_code
_entity_poly.pdbx_strand_id
1 'polypeptide(L)' 'MKIIKVKVAELTLDPKNARRHTPRNLEAITASLREFGQQKPIVIDGNNVVKAGN' A
#
# COMPACT_ATOMS: atom_id res chain seq x y z
N MET A 1 -11.65 -11.53 7.98
CA MET A 1 -10.73 -11.07 6.93
C MET A 1 -9.47 -11.92 7.01
N LYS A 2 -8.94 -12.43 5.88
CA LYS A 2 -7.73 -13.27 5.86
C LYS A 2 -6.53 -12.40 5.49
N ILE A 3 -5.44 -12.49 6.25
CA ILE A 3 -4.18 -11.80 5.94
C ILE A 3 -3.27 -12.79 5.20
N ILE A 4 -2.71 -12.37 4.08
CA ILE A 4 -1.77 -13.14 3.26
C ILE A 4 -0.56 -12.29 2.91
N LYS A 5 0.55 -12.95 2.59
CA LYS A 5 1.72 -12.30 1.97
C LYS A 5 1.61 -12.48 0.46
N VAL A 6 1.75 -11.39 -0.27
CA VAL A 6 1.74 -11.33 -1.74
C VAL A 6 2.90 -10.48 -2.20
N LYS A 7 3.41 -10.71 -3.42
CA LYS A 7 4.47 -9.86 -3.97
C LYS A 7 3.86 -8.51 -4.34
N VAL A 8 4.57 -7.42 -4.04
CA VAL A 8 4.14 -6.07 -4.42
C VAL A 8 3.94 -5.95 -5.94
N ALA A 9 4.76 -6.66 -6.72
CA ALA A 9 4.68 -6.69 -8.19
C ALA A 9 3.41 -7.36 -8.74
N GLU A 10 2.66 -8.10 -7.92
CA GLU A 10 1.39 -8.73 -8.31
C GLU A 10 0.18 -7.81 -8.05
N LEU A 11 0.41 -6.63 -7.45
CA LEU A 11 -0.63 -5.66 -7.11
C LEU A 11 -0.84 -4.64 -8.23
N THR A 12 -2.09 -4.26 -8.44
CA THR A 12 -2.49 -3.17 -9.34
C THR A 12 -2.92 -1.97 -8.51
N LEU A 13 -2.34 -0.79 -8.77
CA LEU A 13 -2.75 0.45 -8.13
C LEU A 13 -4.17 0.84 -8.59
N ASP A 14 -4.97 1.42 -7.70
CA ASP A 14 -6.31 1.88 -8.09
C ASP A 14 -6.19 3.13 -8.98
N PRO A 15 -6.71 3.11 -10.22
CA PRO A 15 -6.67 4.25 -11.12
C PRO A 15 -7.47 5.46 -10.60
N LYS A 16 -8.42 5.23 -9.67
CA LYS A 16 -9.24 6.25 -9.02
C LYS A 16 -8.78 6.57 -7.60
N ASN A 17 -7.51 6.31 -7.27
CA ASN A 17 -6.98 6.63 -5.95
C ASN A 17 -7.16 8.14 -5.65
N ALA A 18 -7.95 8.43 -4.61
CA ALA A 18 -8.34 9.80 -4.26
C ALA A 18 -7.19 10.65 -3.72
N ARG A 19 -6.13 10.02 -3.18
CA ARG A 19 -4.98 10.71 -2.59
C ARG A 19 -3.71 10.31 -3.31
N ARG A 20 -3.04 11.29 -3.93
CA ARG A 20 -1.67 11.16 -4.41
C ARG A 20 -0.70 11.63 -3.32
N HIS A 21 0.43 10.97 -3.20
CA HIS A 21 1.45 11.33 -2.20
C HIS A 21 2.40 12.38 -2.76
N THR A 22 2.65 13.42 -1.98
CA THR A 22 3.73 14.38 -2.28
C THR A 22 5.10 13.74 -1.98
N PRO A 23 6.21 14.25 -2.55
CA PRO A 23 7.55 13.74 -2.25
C PRO A 23 7.84 13.67 -0.74
N ARG A 24 7.50 14.72 0.01
CA ARG A 24 7.65 14.76 1.47
C ARG A 24 6.85 13.67 2.18
N ASN A 25 5.63 13.37 1.72
CA ASN A 25 4.85 12.28 2.31
C ASN A 25 5.48 10.91 2.00
N LEU A 26 5.97 10.72 0.78
CA LEU A 26 6.67 9.48 0.40
C LEU A 26 7.92 9.24 1.25
N GLU A 27 8.69 10.30 1.52
CA GLU A 27 9.86 10.22 2.41
C GLU A 27 9.47 9.82 3.83
N ALA A 28 8.43 10.45 4.40
CA ALA A 28 7.96 10.12 5.75
C ALA A 28 7.43 8.68 5.85
N ILE A 29 6.67 8.21 4.85
CA ILE A 29 6.18 6.83 4.79
C ILE A 29 7.36 5.86 4.69
N THR A 30 8.34 6.15 3.83
CA THR A 30 9.53 5.31 3.64
C THR A 30 10.36 5.22 4.93
N ALA A 31 10.58 6.33 5.63
CA ALA A 31 11.29 6.35 6.90
C ALA A 31 10.57 5.49 7.95
N SER A 32 9.26 5.67 8.10
CA SER A 32 8.44 4.88 9.03
C SER A 32 8.46 3.37 8.71
N LEU A 33 8.35 2.99 7.43
CA LEU A 33 8.43 1.59 7.02
C LEU A 33 9.82 0.98 7.28
N ARG A 34 10.90 1.75 7.20
CA ARG A 34 12.25 1.26 7.55
C ARG A 34 12.41 1.02 9.04
N GLU A 35 11.84 1.88 9.87
CA GLU A 35 11.95 1.80 11.33
C GLU A 35 11.04 0.73 11.92
N PHE A 36 9.79 0.66 11.46
CA PHE A 36 8.76 -0.17 12.08
C PHE A 36 8.28 -1.33 11.20
N GLY A 37 8.66 -1.37 9.93
CA GLY A 37 8.07 -2.31 8.98
C GLY A 37 6.58 -2.04 8.72
N GLN A 38 5.91 -2.98 8.06
CA GLN A 38 4.50 -2.89 7.79
C GLN A 38 3.67 -3.21 9.05
N GLN A 39 3.02 -2.20 9.61
CA GLN A 39 2.16 -2.35 10.80
C GLN A 39 0.71 -2.72 10.47
N LYS A 40 0.22 -2.39 9.26
CA LYS A 40 -1.15 -2.67 8.81
C LYS A 40 -1.15 -3.30 7.41
N PRO A 41 -2.01 -4.29 7.15
CA PRO A 41 -2.12 -4.89 5.81
C PRO A 41 -2.68 -3.87 4.80
N ILE A 42 -2.28 -4.02 3.54
CA ILE A 42 -2.90 -3.35 2.40
C ILE A 42 -4.20 -4.11 2.07
N VAL A 43 -5.27 -3.38 1.77
CA VAL A 43 -6.55 -3.99 1.39
C VAL A 43 -6.60 -4.08 -0.13
N ILE A 44 -6.83 -5.29 -0.65
CA ILE A 44 -6.97 -5.58 -2.07
C ILE A 44 -8.33 -6.22 -2.34
N ASP A 45 -8.84 -6.05 -3.56
CA ASP A 45 -9.97 -6.83 -4.05
C ASP A 45 -9.52 -8.16 -4.68
N GLY A 46 -10.47 -8.96 -5.20
CA GLY A 46 -10.19 -10.26 -5.81
C GLY A 46 -9.35 -10.21 -7.09
N ASN A 47 -9.13 -9.03 -7.66
CA ASN A 47 -8.31 -8.81 -8.87
C ASN A 47 -6.95 -8.19 -8.51
N ASN A 48 -6.52 -8.26 -7.25
CA ASN A 48 -5.31 -7.64 -6.72
C ASN A 48 -5.26 -6.11 -6.87
N VAL A 49 -6.42 -5.44 -7.01
CA VAL A 49 -6.46 -3.97 -7.05
C VAL A 49 -6.46 -3.42 -5.63
N VAL A 50 -5.52 -2.53 -5.33
CA VAL A 50 -5.37 -1.92 -4.00
C VAL A 50 -6.49 -0.94 -3.70
N LYS A 51 -7.35 -1.27 -2.73
CA LYS A 51 -8.45 -0.41 -2.27
C LYS A 51 -8.08 0.49 -1.10
N ALA A 52 -7.08 0.12 -0.30
CA ALA A 52 -6.53 0.97 0.75
C ALA A 52 -5.04 0.69 0.97
N GLY A 53 -4.23 1.75 1.05
CA GLY A 53 -2.77 1.66 1.19
C GLY A 53 -1.98 1.87 -0.12
N ASN A 54 -2.59 2.51 -1.13
CA ASN A 54 -1.89 3.02 -2.32
C ASN A 54 -0.94 4.18 -1.99
#